data_AF-A0A953XF09-F1
#
_entry.id   AF-A0A953XF09-F1
#
_cell.length_a   1.000
_cell.length_b   1.000
_cell.length_c   1.000
_cell.angle_alpha   90.00
_cell.angle_beta   90.00
_cell.angle_gamma   90.00
#
_symmetry.space_group_name_H-M   'P 1'
#
loop_
_entity.id
_entity.type
_entity.pdbx_description
1 polymer ?
#
loop_
_entity_poly.entity_id
_entity_poly.type
_entity_poly.pdbx_seq_one_letter_code
_entity_poly.pdbx_strand_id
1 'polypeptide(L)'
;MANPTQKPAPKGNWRLSLRNLHRDFGFFAVGLTVIYALSGLAVNHIGQWDPNFSHYERLKTVEKPLPENESEAAAAVMSELEIDDQPLDVFTTRNTLVRYDIELPGKKVQVRPDRDEIEVTEEGKEGSTVYPLGDGLPEKDWDAAITALHRIGIADEPTRVERVTIPVRDIDIIFDNRNLTVQDYKTGYDVYDIGQKPRFFLRTANWLHLNRGKAAWTWISDGYAIVLMFLAFSGMLMVRGKKGLIGRGGIFLLLGIAVPVIYLIVSGGP
;
A
#
# COMPACT_ATOMS: atom_id res chain seq x y z
N MET A 1 -42.39 -63.79 35.53
CA MET A 1 -41.10 -63.08 35.34
C MET A 1 -41.31 -62.08 34.20
N ALA A 2 -41.25 -60.78 34.48
CA ALA A 2 -41.61 -59.74 33.51
C ALA A 2 -40.41 -59.38 32.61
N ASN A 3 -40.70 -59.21 31.31
CA ASN A 3 -39.77 -58.87 30.24
C ASN A 3 -39.34 -57.38 30.33
N PRO A 4 -38.05 -57.03 30.33
CA PRO A 4 -37.64 -55.63 30.40
C PRO A 4 -37.91 -54.93 29.07
N THR A 5 -38.87 -54.00 29.08
CA THR A 5 -39.15 -53.10 27.96
C THR A 5 -37.93 -52.22 27.67
N GLN A 6 -37.21 -52.48 26.58
CA GLN A 6 -36.22 -51.55 26.04
C GLN A 6 -36.92 -50.29 25.55
N LYS A 7 -36.54 -49.12 26.07
CA LYS A 7 -36.99 -47.82 25.54
C LYS A 7 -36.41 -47.64 24.12
N PRO A 8 -37.22 -47.25 23.12
CA PRO A 8 -36.69 -46.99 21.78
C PRO A 8 -35.73 -45.79 21.82
N ALA A 9 -34.63 -45.87 21.07
CA ALA A 9 -33.68 -44.77 20.92
C ALA A 9 -34.38 -43.51 20.38
N PRO A 10 -34.05 -42.31 20.88
CA PRO A 10 -34.69 -41.08 20.42
C PRO A 10 -34.45 -40.87 18.93
N LYS A 11 -35.52 -40.66 18.16
CA LYS A 11 -35.43 -40.34 16.73
C LYS A 11 -34.70 -39.00 16.59
N GLY A 12 -33.53 -39.02 15.93
CA GLY A 12 -32.73 -37.83 15.68
C GLY A 12 -33.53 -36.73 14.99
N ASN A 13 -33.47 -35.52 15.53
CA ASN A 13 -34.19 -34.38 14.97
C ASN A 13 -33.41 -33.84 13.76
N TRP A 14 -33.63 -34.45 12.59
CA TRP A 14 -32.92 -34.12 11.34
C TRP A 14 -32.99 -32.62 11.00
N ARG A 15 -34.06 -31.93 11.40
CA ARG A 15 -34.21 -30.48 11.21
C ARG A 15 -33.26 -29.66 12.06
N LEU A 16 -33.06 -30.09 13.31
CA LEU A 16 -32.07 -29.47 14.19
C LEU A 16 -30.66 -29.67 13.62
N SER A 17 -30.37 -30.86 13.11
CA SER A 17 -29.09 -31.17 12.47
C SER A 17 -28.87 -30.33 11.22
N LEU A 18 -29.88 -30.22 10.34
CA LEU A 18 -29.82 -29.39 9.14
C LEU A 18 -29.58 -27.91 9.49
N ARG A 19 -30.28 -27.38 10.51
CA ARG A 19 -30.12 -25.99 10.96
C ARG A 19 -28.72 -25.72 11.49
N ASN A 20 -28.17 -26.62 12.30
CA ASN A 20 -26.81 -26.49 12.81
C ASN A 20 -25.80 -26.52 11.66
N LEU A 21 -25.94 -27.47 10.75
CA LEU A 21 -25.03 -27.62 9.61
C LEU A 21 -25.07 -26.41 8.68
N HIS A 22 -26.25 -25.87 8.36
CA HIS A 22 -26.39 -24.63 7.59
C HIS A 22 -25.74 -23.44 8.27
N ARG A 23 -25.91 -23.30 9.59
CA ARG A 23 -25.26 -22.22 10.34
C ARG A 23 -23.73 -22.34 10.25
N ASP A 24 -23.20 -23.54 10.44
CA ASP A 24 -21.76 -23.77 10.48
C ASP A 24 -21.11 -23.57 9.09
N PHE A 25 -21.71 -24.11 8.03
CA PHE A 25 -21.31 -23.80 6.65
C PHE A 25 -21.57 -22.34 6.28
N GLY A 26 -22.57 -21.71 6.89
CA GLY A 26 -22.87 -20.29 6.72
C GLY A 26 -21.74 -19.42 7.25
N PHE A 27 -21.21 -19.71 8.44
CA PHE A 27 -20.02 -19.02 8.96
C PHE A 27 -18.80 -19.22 8.07
N PHE A 28 -18.60 -20.44 7.55
CA PHE A 28 -17.53 -20.72 6.59
C PHE A 28 -17.67 -19.86 5.32
N ALA A 29 -18.88 -19.80 4.73
CA ALA A 29 -19.12 -19.00 3.52
C ALA A 29 -18.98 -17.49 3.75
N VAL A 30 -19.41 -16.99 4.91
CA VAL A 30 -19.22 -15.59 5.31
C VAL A 30 -17.74 -15.25 5.40
N GLY A 31 -16.92 -16.10 6.04
CA GLY A 31 -15.48 -15.89 6.13
C GLY A 31 -14.81 -15.76 4.76
N LEU A 32 -15.14 -16.66 3.83
CA LEU A 32 -14.65 -16.60 2.45
C LEU A 32 -15.12 -15.34 1.73
N THR A 33 -16.38 -14.96 1.89
CA THR A 33 -16.95 -13.77 1.25
C THR A 33 -16.30 -12.50 1.75
N VAL A 34 -16.03 -12.37 3.06
CA VAL A 34 -15.34 -11.19 3.63
C VAL A 34 -13.93 -11.08 3.06
N ILE A 35 -13.15 -12.16 3.04
CA ILE A 35 -11.80 -12.15 2.47
C ILE A 35 -11.84 -11.74 1.00
N TYR A 36 -12.75 -12.31 0.22
CA TYR A 36 -12.86 -12.04 -1.22
C TYR A 36 -13.36 -10.62 -1.52
N ALA A 37 -14.28 -10.10 -0.69
CA ALA A 37 -14.78 -8.73 -0.82
C ALA A 37 -13.69 -7.70 -0.48
N LEU A 38 -12.96 -7.90 0.62
CA LEU A 38 -11.84 -7.04 1.00
C LEU A 38 -10.71 -7.10 -0.03
N SER A 39 -10.39 -8.27 -0.55
CA SER A 39 -9.40 -8.39 -1.63
C SER A 39 -9.86 -7.66 -2.88
N GLY A 40 -11.13 -7.83 -3.30
CA GLY A 40 -11.68 -7.14 -4.47
C GLY A 40 -11.66 -5.63 -4.33
N LEU A 41 -11.98 -5.10 -3.14
CA LEU A 41 -11.86 -3.67 -2.85
C LEU A 41 -10.41 -3.20 -2.99
N ALA A 42 -9.46 -3.91 -2.38
CA ALA A 42 -8.04 -3.58 -2.48
C ALA A 42 -7.54 -3.56 -3.94
N VAL A 43 -7.95 -4.53 -4.76
CA VAL A 43 -7.60 -4.57 -6.19
C VAL A 43 -8.25 -3.44 -6.98
N ASN A 44 -9.52 -3.11 -6.71
CA ASN A 44 -10.22 -2.05 -7.42
C ASN A 44 -9.60 -0.65 -7.17
N HIS A 45 -9.00 -0.45 -6.00
CA HIS A 45 -8.31 0.79 -5.64
C HIS A 45 -6.82 0.82 -6.01
N ILE A 46 -6.29 -0.18 -6.74
CA ILE A 46 -4.86 -0.26 -7.10
C ILE A 46 -4.32 0.98 -7.81
N GLY A 47 -5.16 1.67 -8.59
CA GLY A 47 -4.77 2.91 -9.28
C GLY A 47 -4.66 4.14 -8.38
N GLN A 48 -5.24 4.10 -7.17
CA GLN A 48 -5.19 5.18 -6.18
C GLN A 48 -4.21 4.86 -5.05
N TRP A 49 -4.07 3.58 -4.73
CA TRP A 49 -3.22 3.07 -3.67
C TRP A 49 -2.75 1.67 -4.03
N ASP A 50 -1.44 1.46 -4.13
CA ASP A 50 -0.90 0.12 -4.37
C ASP A 50 -1.12 -0.76 -3.13
N PRO A 51 -1.97 -1.81 -3.20
CA PRO A 51 -2.18 -2.71 -2.08
C PRO A 51 -1.01 -3.69 -1.90
N ASN A 52 -0.23 -3.94 -2.95
CA ASN A 52 0.85 -4.92 -2.94
C ASN A 52 2.09 -4.40 -2.23
N PHE A 53 2.32 -3.08 -2.27
CA PHE A 53 3.54 -2.46 -1.78
C PHE A 53 3.29 -1.22 -0.92
N SER A 54 4.14 -1.00 0.07
CA SER A 54 4.27 0.29 0.76
C SER A 54 5.55 0.96 0.31
N HIS A 55 5.43 2.15 -0.28
CA HIS A 55 6.56 2.99 -0.63
C HIS A 55 7.10 3.69 0.62
N TYR A 56 8.41 3.89 0.66
CA TYR A 56 9.09 4.65 1.68
C TYR A 56 10.24 5.43 1.06
N GLU A 57 10.58 6.52 1.73
CA GLU A 57 11.75 7.33 1.44
C GLU A 57 12.42 7.66 2.78
N ARG A 58 13.74 7.53 2.83
CA ARG A 58 14.54 7.79 4.02
C ARG A 58 15.79 8.57 3.63
N LEU A 59 16.01 9.68 4.31
CA LEU A 59 17.25 10.44 4.22
C LEU A 59 18.16 10.05 5.38
N LYS A 60 19.42 9.70 5.09
CA LYS A 60 20.49 9.57 6.09
C LYS A 60 21.66 10.46 5.69
N THR A 61 22.03 11.40 6.55
CA THR A 61 23.23 12.23 6.40
C THR A 61 24.39 11.62 7.15
N VAL A 62 25.56 11.59 6.52
CA VAL A 62 26.79 11.00 7.06
C VAL A 62 27.94 12.00 6.89
N GLU A 63 28.51 12.44 8.01
CA GLU A 63 29.62 13.40 8.05
C GLU A 63 30.99 12.71 7.86
N LYS A 64 31.07 11.80 6.89
CA LYS A 64 32.29 11.06 6.56
C LYS A 64 32.52 11.09 5.05
N PRO A 65 33.72 11.40 4.57
CA PRO A 65 34.02 11.37 3.14
C PRO A 65 33.89 9.95 2.56
N LEU A 66 33.45 9.86 1.31
CA LEU A 66 33.44 8.61 0.55
C LEU A 66 34.74 8.42 -0.25
N PRO A 67 35.18 7.17 -0.48
CA PRO A 67 36.25 6.86 -1.42
C PRO A 67 35.97 7.41 -2.83
N GLU A 68 37.02 7.80 -3.55
CA GLU A 68 36.88 8.30 -4.95
C GLU A 68 36.50 7.17 -5.93
N ASN A 69 36.82 5.92 -5.61
CA ASN A 69 36.42 4.77 -6.41
C ASN A 69 34.92 4.48 -6.23
N GLU A 70 34.19 4.34 -7.34
CA GLU A 70 32.74 4.10 -7.36
C GLU A 70 32.33 2.84 -6.59
N SER A 71 32.99 1.71 -6.83
CA SER A 71 32.63 0.45 -6.19
C SER A 71 32.93 0.46 -4.69
N GLU A 72 34.03 1.10 -4.28
CA GLU A 72 34.38 1.27 -2.87
C GLU A 72 33.43 2.23 -2.15
N ALA A 73 33.00 3.30 -2.83
CA ALA A 73 32.01 4.24 -2.31
C ALA A 73 30.65 3.57 -2.13
N ALA A 74 30.18 2.83 -3.12
CA ALA A 74 28.94 2.06 -3.03
C ALA A 74 28.99 1.03 -1.89
N ALA A 75 30.10 0.30 -1.76
CA ALA A 75 30.30 -0.65 -0.66
C ALA A 75 30.30 0.04 0.71
N ALA A 76 30.92 1.21 0.84
CA ALA A 76 30.93 1.98 2.08
C ALA A 76 29.51 2.46 2.46
N VAL A 77 28.73 2.94 1.49
CA VAL A 77 27.34 3.35 1.69
C VAL A 77 26.47 2.16 2.11
N MET A 78 26.57 1.03 1.42
CA MET A 78 25.84 -0.19 1.76
C MET A 78 26.20 -0.69 3.17
N SER A 79 27.48 -0.66 3.54
CA SER A 79 27.93 -1.02 4.88
C SER A 79 27.39 -0.06 5.94
N GLU A 80 27.34 1.24 5.67
CA GLU A 80 26.81 2.26 6.59
C GLU A 80 25.29 2.13 6.79
N LEU A 81 24.58 1.53 5.83
CA LEU A 81 23.15 1.26 5.91
C LEU A 81 22.81 -0.17 6.33
N GLU A 82 23.79 -1.01 6.65
CA GLU A 82 23.61 -2.43 6.97
C GLU A 82 22.85 -3.17 5.86
N ILE A 83 23.21 -2.90 4.60
CA ILE A 83 22.62 -3.50 3.41
C ILE A 83 23.53 -4.62 2.90
N ASP A 84 23.05 -5.85 3.03
CA ASP A 84 23.75 -7.06 2.58
C ASP A 84 23.34 -7.50 1.15
N ASP A 85 22.37 -6.83 0.53
CA ASP A 85 21.91 -7.14 -0.82
C ASP A 85 22.97 -6.81 -1.87
N GLN A 86 23.05 -7.60 -2.94
CA GLN A 86 23.88 -7.23 -4.09
C GLN A 86 23.15 -6.20 -4.97
N PRO A 87 23.80 -5.08 -5.32
CA PRO A 87 23.21 -4.13 -6.25
C PRO A 87 23.12 -4.75 -7.65
N LEU A 88 22.05 -4.41 -8.35
CA LEU A 88 21.87 -4.71 -9.76
C LEU A 88 22.83 -3.88 -10.61
N ASP A 89 22.97 -2.60 -10.25
CA ASP A 89 23.83 -1.66 -10.94
C ASP A 89 24.28 -0.53 -10.03
N VAL A 90 25.39 0.11 -10.40
CA VAL A 90 25.93 1.30 -9.73
C VAL A 90 26.35 2.29 -10.79
N PHE A 91 25.97 3.55 -10.63
CA PHE A 91 26.34 4.62 -11.54
C PHE A 91 26.79 5.86 -10.80
N THR A 92 27.87 6.47 -11.28
CA THR A 92 28.34 7.77 -10.79
C THR A 92 28.11 8.87 -11.81
N THR A 93 27.50 9.98 -11.36
CA THR A 93 27.35 11.20 -12.14
C THR A 93 27.97 12.38 -11.39
N ARG A 94 28.46 13.39 -12.13
CA ARG A 94 28.84 14.67 -11.54
C ARG A 94 27.73 15.67 -11.76
N ASN A 95 27.27 16.25 -10.67
CA ASN A 95 26.17 17.19 -10.68
C ASN A 95 26.54 18.42 -9.85
N THR A 96 25.65 19.39 -9.81
CA THR A 96 25.86 20.63 -9.09
C THR A 96 24.55 21.08 -8.49
N LEU A 97 24.49 21.07 -7.16
CA LEU A 97 23.32 21.51 -6.43
C LEU A 97 23.35 23.02 -6.22
N VAL A 98 22.17 23.59 -6.01
CA VAL A 98 22.00 25.00 -5.71
C VAL A 98 21.44 25.12 -4.31
N ARG A 99 22.03 25.99 -3.51
CA ARG A 99 21.49 26.42 -2.21
C ARG A 99 21.39 27.95 -2.21
N TYR A 100 20.33 28.49 -1.64
CA TYR A 100 20.24 29.93 -1.41
C TYR A 100 20.53 30.24 0.06
N ASP A 101 21.59 31.01 0.31
CA ASP A 101 21.93 31.51 1.62
C ASP A 101 21.35 32.93 1.75
N ILE A 102 20.39 33.09 2.66
CA ILE A 102 19.62 34.31 2.86
C ILE A 102 19.95 34.86 4.26
N GLU A 103 20.44 36.09 4.31
CA GLU A 103 20.69 36.80 5.56
C GLU A 103 19.50 37.71 5.88
N LEU A 104 19.03 37.63 7.12
CA LEU A 104 17.99 38.45 7.71
C LEU A 104 18.48 39.08 9.02
N PRO A 105 17.87 40.16 9.51
CA PRO A 105 18.17 40.69 10.83
C PRO A 105 17.97 39.62 11.92
N GLY A 106 19.07 39.16 12.53
CA GLY A 106 19.05 38.16 13.62
C GLY A 106 18.70 36.72 13.19
N LYS A 107 18.63 36.43 11.89
CA LYS A 107 18.35 35.07 11.36
C LYS A 107 19.17 34.79 10.10
N LYS A 108 19.49 33.52 9.88
CA LYS A 108 20.02 32.99 8.62
C LYS A 108 19.08 31.93 8.10
N VAL A 109 18.78 31.98 6.82
CA VAL A 109 17.90 31.03 6.16
C VAL A 109 18.65 30.38 5.01
N GLN A 110 18.65 29.05 4.98
CA GLN A 110 19.19 28.28 3.86
C GLN A 110 18.04 27.60 3.14
N VAL A 111 17.89 27.86 1.86
CA VAL A 111 16.90 27.19 1.01
C VAL A 111 17.61 26.15 0.18
N ARG A 112 17.15 24.90 0.28
CA ARG A 112 17.69 23.72 -0.42
C ARG A 112 16.62 23.12 -1.32
N PRO A 113 16.51 23.57 -2.57
CA PRO A 113 15.53 23.05 -3.52
C PRO A 113 15.71 21.57 -3.82
N ASP A 114 16.94 21.07 -3.75
CA ASP A 114 17.29 19.66 -3.91
C ASP A 114 16.70 18.77 -2.80
N ARG A 115 16.51 19.33 -1.61
CA ARG A 115 15.95 18.63 -0.45
C ARG A 115 14.48 18.97 -0.17
N ASP A 116 13.89 19.89 -0.93
CA ASP A 116 12.59 20.50 -0.63
C ASP A 116 12.53 21.11 0.79
N GLU A 117 13.62 21.73 1.24
CA GLU A 117 13.79 22.22 2.61
C GLU A 117 14.14 23.71 2.69
N ILE A 118 13.64 24.37 3.73
CA ILE A 118 14.06 25.70 4.19
C ILE A 118 14.52 25.56 5.64
N GLU A 119 15.81 25.76 5.88
CA GLU A 119 16.42 25.71 7.19
C GLU A 119 16.61 27.12 7.75
N VAL A 120 16.03 27.39 8.93
CA VAL A 120 16.10 28.68 9.61
C VAL A 120 16.94 28.54 10.87
N THR A 121 18.00 29.33 10.95
CA THR A 121 18.87 29.46 12.14
C THR A 121 18.66 30.84 12.75
N GLU A 122 18.30 30.92 14.02
CA GLU A 122 18.12 32.20 14.72
C GLU A 122 19.32 32.51 15.62
N GLU A 123 19.79 33.75 15.61
CA GLU A 123 20.88 34.17 16.49
C GLU A 123 20.48 34.02 17.96
N GLY A 124 21.35 33.37 18.75
CA GLY A 124 21.13 33.14 20.17
C GLY A 124 20.22 31.94 20.50
N LYS A 125 19.71 31.21 19.50
CA LYS A 125 19.07 29.90 19.71
C LYS A 125 20.01 28.77 19.28
N GLU A 126 19.98 27.68 20.02
CA GLU A 126 20.75 26.48 19.71
C GLU A 126 19.94 25.60 18.73
N GLY A 127 20.54 25.29 17.59
CA GLY A 127 19.93 24.50 16.52
C GLY A 127 19.19 25.32 15.46
N SER A 128 18.72 24.63 14.43
CA SER A 128 17.95 25.17 13.31
C SER A 128 16.55 24.56 13.26
N THR A 129 15.61 25.28 12.64
CA THR A 129 14.25 24.79 12.36
C THR A 129 14.09 24.56 10.87
N VAL A 130 13.71 23.35 10.47
CA VAL A 130 13.53 22.97 9.07
C VAL A 130 12.04 23.00 8.71
N TYR A 131 11.73 23.63 7.59
CA TYR A 131 10.39 23.75 7.01
C TYR A 131 10.38 23.14 5.60
N PRO A 132 9.25 22.59 5.13
CA PRO A 132 9.12 22.18 3.74
C PRO A 132 9.14 23.40 2.83
N LEU A 133 9.90 23.32 1.73
CA LEU A 133 9.97 24.38 0.72
C LEU A 133 8.70 24.43 -0.13
N GLY A 134 8.22 23.29 -0.61
CA GLY A 134 7.04 23.18 -1.47
C GLY A 134 7.28 23.55 -2.95
N ASP A 135 6.22 23.54 -3.74
CA ASP A 135 6.30 23.53 -5.21
C ASP A 135 7.01 24.74 -5.82
N GLY A 136 8.14 24.51 -6.52
CA GLY A 136 8.76 25.40 -7.50
C GLY A 136 9.27 26.75 -6.99
N LEU A 137 10.47 27.16 -7.42
CA LEU A 137 10.99 28.50 -7.17
C LEU A 137 11.03 29.33 -8.46
N PRO A 138 10.73 30.64 -8.40
CA PRO A 138 11.00 31.58 -9.49
C PRO A 138 12.45 31.48 -10.00
N GLU A 139 12.65 31.76 -11.30
CA GLU A 139 13.99 31.70 -11.91
C GLU A 139 14.97 32.73 -11.33
N LYS A 140 14.46 33.88 -10.86
CA LYS A 140 15.30 34.95 -10.29
C LYS A 140 15.60 34.66 -8.83
N ASP A 141 16.89 34.65 -8.49
CA ASP A 141 17.38 34.32 -7.14
C ASP A 141 16.71 35.13 -6.02
N TRP A 142 16.49 36.43 -6.25
CA TRP A 142 15.81 37.29 -5.27
C TRP A 142 14.34 36.91 -5.09
N ASP A 143 13.61 36.68 -6.18
CA ASP A 143 12.20 36.30 -6.13
C ASP A 143 12.02 34.90 -5.52
N ALA A 144 12.98 34.00 -5.76
CA ALA A 144 13.06 32.68 -5.13
C ALA A 144 13.22 32.77 -3.61
N ALA A 145 14.14 33.61 -3.15
CA ALA A 145 14.34 33.85 -1.72
C ALA A 145 13.08 34.41 -1.05
N ILE A 146 12.48 35.45 -1.61
CA ILE A 146 11.23 36.04 -1.07
C ILE A 146 10.09 35.02 -1.04
N THR A 147 9.94 34.23 -2.10
CA THR A 147 8.92 33.18 -2.19
C THR A 147 9.11 32.15 -1.07
N ALA A 148 10.34 31.69 -0.85
CA ALA A 148 10.65 30.74 0.22
C ALA A 148 10.34 31.34 1.61
N LEU A 149 10.75 32.57 1.89
CA LEU A 149 10.48 33.26 3.16
C LEU A 149 8.98 33.41 3.43
N HIS A 150 8.21 33.81 2.41
CA HIS A 150 6.75 33.95 2.54
C HIS A 150 6.05 32.62 2.87
N ARG A 151 6.54 31.50 2.33
CA ARG A 151 5.95 30.16 2.60
C ARG A 151 6.07 29.76 4.07
N ILE A 152 7.12 30.20 4.75
CA ILE A 152 7.35 29.95 6.17
C ILE A 152 6.86 31.10 7.07
N GLY A 153 6.17 32.08 6.49
CA GLY A 153 5.57 33.20 7.22
C GLY A 153 6.56 34.28 7.67
N ILE A 154 7.76 34.33 7.10
CA ILE A 154 8.73 35.41 7.34
C ILE A 154 8.43 36.56 6.38
N ALA A 155 8.06 37.71 6.93
CA ALA A 155 7.76 38.94 6.18
C ALA A 155 8.92 39.93 6.14
N ASP A 156 10.02 39.62 6.83
CA ASP A 156 11.23 40.45 6.85
C ASP A 156 11.91 40.43 5.48
N GLU A 157 12.34 41.60 5.00
CA GLU A 157 13.11 41.68 3.76
C GLU A 157 14.55 41.18 3.98
N PRO A 158 15.09 40.34 3.09
CA PRO A 158 16.44 39.84 3.20
C PRO A 158 17.46 40.95 2.99
N THR A 159 18.47 41.01 3.85
CA THR A 159 19.59 41.95 3.69
C THR A 159 20.55 41.50 2.61
N ARG A 160 20.65 40.18 2.40
CA ARG A 160 21.49 39.56 1.38
C ARG A 160 20.89 38.24 0.94
N VAL A 161 20.95 37.97 -0.35
CA VAL A 161 20.62 36.67 -0.95
C VAL A 161 21.81 36.24 -1.79
N GLU A 162 22.38 35.08 -1.48
CA GLU A 162 23.50 34.50 -2.21
C GLU A 162 23.14 33.12 -2.74
N ARG A 163 23.34 32.91 -4.03
CA ARG A 163 23.23 31.60 -4.66
C ARG A 163 24.55 30.87 -4.54
N VAL A 164 24.55 29.79 -3.77
CA VAL A 164 25.68 28.89 -3.58
C VAL A 164 25.55 27.68 -4.48
N THR A 165 26.61 27.38 -5.19
CA THR A 165 26.70 26.28 -6.16
C THR A 165 27.61 25.22 -5.59
N ILE A 166 27.07 24.03 -5.31
CA ILE A 166 27.77 22.96 -4.58
C ILE A 166 28.04 21.81 -5.56
N PRO A 167 29.30 21.57 -5.96
CA PRO A 167 29.62 20.43 -6.81
C PRO A 167 29.42 19.14 -6.01
N VAL A 168 28.64 18.21 -6.57
CA VAL A 168 28.36 16.92 -5.95
C VAL A 168 28.71 15.78 -6.88
N ARG A 169 29.09 14.67 -6.28
CA ARG A 169 29.19 13.39 -6.97
C ARG A 169 27.97 12.57 -6.57
N ASP A 170 27.08 12.36 -7.53
CA ASP A 170 25.87 11.56 -7.34
C ASP A 170 26.23 10.10 -7.60
N ILE A 171 25.89 9.20 -6.68
CA ILE A 171 26.08 7.76 -6.82
C ILE A 171 24.72 7.09 -6.66
N ASP A 172 24.22 6.48 -7.74
CA ASP A 172 22.97 5.71 -7.73
C ASP A 172 23.28 4.22 -7.60
N ILE A 173 22.71 3.58 -6.58
CA ILE A 173 22.88 2.14 -6.30
C ILE A 173 21.52 1.47 -6.42
N ILE A 174 21.35 0.69 -7.49
CA ILE A 174 20.05 0.15 -7.90
C ILE A 174 19.87 -1.27 -7.35
N PHE A 175 18.72 -1.55 -6.74
CA PHE A 175 18.29 -2.88 -6.31
C PHE A 175 16.92 -3.24 -6.91
N ASP A 176 16.45 -4.47 -6.70
CA ASP A 176 15.15 -4.94 -7.20
C ASP A 176 13.95 -4.11 -6.67
N ASN A 177 14.00 -3.69 -5.40
CA ASN A 177 12.85 -3.06 -4.72
C ASN A 177 13.21 -1.72 -4.08
N ARG A 178 14.40 -1.19 -4.33
CA ARG A 178 14.85 0.11 -3.81
C ARG A 178 15.97 0.68 -4.68
N ASN A 179 16.16 1.99 -4.61
CA ASN A 179 17.31 2.69 -5.13
C ASN A 179 17.92 3.51 -3.99
N LEU A 180 19.25 3.57 -3.93
CA LEU A 180 19.96 4.51 -3.07
C LEU A 180 20.53 5.61 -3.95
N THR A 181 20.10 6.85 -3.76
CA THR A 181 20.72 8.00 -4.41
C THR A 181 21.60 8.71 -3.39
N VAL A 182 22.90 8.71 -3.64
CA VAL A 182 23.90 9.27 -2.73
C VAL A 182 24.37 10.61 -3.29
N GLN A 183 24.31 11.67 -2.51
CA GLN A 183 24.87 12.96 -2.86
C GLN A 183 26.15 13.20 -2.04
N ASP A 184 27.31 13.06 -2.67
CA ASP A 184 28.61 13.21 -2.03
C ASP A 184 29.16 14.64 -2.19
N TYR A 185 29.34 15.32 -1.05
CA TYR A 185 29.83 16.70 -0.92
C TYR A 185 31.33 16.78 -0.59
N LYS A 186 32.07 15.66 -0.64
CA LYS A 186 33.47 15.49 -0.18
C LYS A 186 33.69 15.59 1.33
N THR A 187 32.97 16.44 2.04
CA THR A 187 33.04 16.54 3.51
C THR A 187 32.15 15.52 4.20
N GLY A 188 31.19 14.96 3.47
CA GLY A 188 30.17 14.03 3.90
C GLY A 188 29.22 13.75 2.74
N TYR A 189 28.21 12.94 2.98
CA TYR A 189 27.24 12.58 1.96
C TYR A 189 25.85 12.38 2.57
N ASP A 190 24.84 12.56 1.73
CA ASP A 190 23.48 12.12 2.02
C ASP A 190 23.16 10.86 1.24
N VAL A 191 22.31 10.01 1.81
CA VAL A 191 21.74 8.86 1.13
C VAL A 191 20.22 8.93 1.19
N TYR A 192 19.61 8.98 0.02
CA TYR A 192 18.17 8.82 -0.17
C TYR A 192 17.88 7.34 -0.46
N ASP A 193 17.36 6.60 0.53
CA ASP A 193 16.89 5.23 0.38
C ASP A 193 15.40 5.26 0.02
N ILE A 194 15.13 5.13 -1.29
CA ILE A 194 13.79 5.15 -1.87
C ILE A 194 13.44 3.74 -2.28
N GLY A 195 12.37 3.18 -1.71
CA GLY A 195 12.03 1.80 -2.00
C GLY A 195 10.60 1.43 -1.70
N GLN A 196 10.32 0.16 -1.94
CA GLN A 196 9.02 -0.45 -1.72
C GLN A 196 9.15 -1.73 -0.89
N LYS A 197 8.25 -1.90 0.08
CA LYS A 197 8.15 -3.11 0.89
C LYS A 197 6.87 -3.87 0.56
N PRO A 198 6.94 -5.18 0.28
CA PRO A 198 5.76 -5.96 -0.06
C PRO A 198 4.83 -6.12 1.16
N ARG A 199 3.54 -5.88 0.95
CA ARG A 199 2.48 -6.19 1.92
C ARG A 199 2.01 -7.61 1.72
N PHE A 200 2.72 -8.58 2.29
CA PHE A 200 2.55 -10.02 2.06
C PHE A 200 1.07 -10.46 1.98
N PHE A 201 0.25 -10.12 2.98
CA PHE A 201 -1.16 -10.51 3.03
C PHE A 201 -1.99 -9.92 1.88
N LEU A 202 -1.85 -8.62 1.61
CA LEU A 202 -2.60 -7.93 0.57
C LEU A 202 -2.14 -8.36 -0.82
N ARG A 203 -0.82 -8.53 -1.02
CA ARG A 203 -0.24 -9.04 -2.26
C ARG A 203 -0.72 -10.46 -2.56
N THR A 204 -0.78 -11.32 -1.54
CA THR A 204 -1.30 -12.69 -1.68
C THR A 204 -2.79 -12.68 -1.98
N ALA A 205 -3.57 -11.84 -1.29
CA ALA A 205 -5.00 -11.69 -1.54
C ALA A 205 -5.29 -11.17 -2.96
N ASN A 206 -4.51 -10.20 -3.46
CA ASN A 206 -4.59 -9.72 -4.83
C ASN A 206 -4.24 -10.82 -5.85
N TRP A 207 -3.14 -11.55 -5.62
CA TRP A 207 -2.76 -12.69 -6.47
C TRP A 207 -3.85 -13.77 -6.54
N LEU A 208 -4.48 -14.07 -5.39
CA LEU A 208 -5.58 -15.01 -5.28
C LEU A 208 -6.82 -14.52 -6.03
N HIS A 209 -7.16 -13.24 -5.86
CA HIS A 209 -8.31 -12.60 -6.51
C HIS A 209 -8.16 -12.57 -8.04
N LEU A 210 -6.95 -12.33 -8.54
CA LEU A 210 -6.64 -12.34 -9.98
C LEU A 210 -6.56 -13.77 -10.59
N ASN A 211 -6.85 -14.82 -9.81
CA ASN A 211 -6.93 -16.21 -10.24
C ASN A 211 -5.71 -16.66 -11.08
N ARG A 212 -4.50 -16.28 -10.65
CA ARG A 212 -3.27 -16.65 -11.36
C ARG A 212 -2.94 -18.15 -11.26
N GLY A 213 -3.48 -18.85 -10.25
CA GLY A 213 -3.35 -20.30 -10.04
C GLY A 213 -4.52 -21.14 -10.58
N LYS A 214 -4.87 -20.96 -11.87
CA LYS A 214 -6.11 -21.47 -12.49
C LYS A 214 -6.46 -22.93 -12.15
N ALA A 215 -5.50 -23.86 -12.20
CA ALA A 215 -5.75 -25.29 -12.03
C ALA A 215 -6.18 -25.68 -10.61
N ALA A 216 -5.52 -25.15 -9.58
CA ALA A 216 -5.90 -25.40 -8.19
C ALA A 216 -7.19 -24.66 -7.81
N TRP A 217 -7.40 -23.48 -8.39
CA TRP A 217 -8.55 -22.64 -8.09
C TRP A 217 -9.87 -23.22 -8.61
N THR A 218 -9.88 -23.94 -9.74
CA THR A 218 -11.08 -24.63 -10.23
C THR A 218 -11.68 -25.56 -9.17
N TRP A 219 -10.86 -26.41 -8.55
CA TRP A 219 -11.32 -27.34 -7.51
C TRP A 219 -11.84 -26.63 -6.26
N ILE A 220 -11.18 -25.54 -5.85
CA ILE A 220 -11.60 -24.74 -4.70
C ILE A 220 -12.94 -24.04 -4.99
N SER A 221 -13.09 -23.48 -6.20
CA SER A 221 -14.32 -22.82 -6.65
C SER A 221 -15.48 -23.80 -6.74
N ASP A 222 -15.27 -24.99 -7.29
CA ASP A 222 -16.30 -26.03 -7.37
C ASP A 222 -16.73 -26.51 -5.99
N GLY A 223 -15.77 -26.71 -5.07
CA GLY A 223 -16.05 -27.00 -3.67
C GLY A 223 -16.88 -25.91 -2.99
N TYR A 224 -16.53 -24.64 -3.22
CA TYR A 224 -17.30 -23.51 -2.71
C TYR A 224 -18.70 -23.43 -3.32
N ALA A 225 -18.86 -23.71 -4.61
CA ALA A 225 -20.16 -23.79 -5.27
C ALA A 225 -21.04 -24.89 -4.65
N ILE A 226 -20.47 -26.05 -4.30
CA ILE A 226 -21.19 -27.12 -3.58
C ILE A 226 -21.65 -26.63 -2.20
N VAL A 227 -20.81 -25.89 -1.46
CA VAL A 227 -21.19 -25.30 -0.17
C VAL A 227 -22.33 -24.29 -0.33
N LEU A 228 -22.24 -23.39 -1.31
CA LEU A 228 -23.30 -22.41 -1.59
C LEU A 228 -24.60 -23.11 -1.99
N MET A 229 -24.52 -24.15 -2.80
CA MET A 229 -25.65 -24.97 -3.20
C MET A 229 -26.29 -25.64 -1.98
N PHE A 230 -25.48 -26.24 -1.11
CA PHE A 230 -25.96 -26.79 0.17
C PHE A 230 -26.67 -25.73 1.02
N LEU A 231 -26.10 -24.53 1.18
CA LEU A 231 -26.71 -23.44 1.94
C LEU A 231 -28.05 -22.99 1.34
N ALA A 232 -28.11 -22.81 0.01
CA ALA A 232 -29.33 -22.44 -0.68
C ALA A 232 -30.44 -23.49 -0.50
N PHE A 233 -30.15 -24.77 -0.75
CA PHE A 233 -31.12 -25.85 -0.62
C PHE A 233 -31.56 -26.09 0.84
N SER A 234 -30.60 -26.13 1.76
CA SER A 234 -30.92 -26.34 3.19
C SER A 234 -31.76 -25.19 3.75
N GLY A 235 -31.50 -23.94 3.34
CA GLY A 235 -32.31 -22.78 3.72
C GLY A 235 -33.78 -22.91 3.27
N MET A 236 -34.03 -23.42 2.06
CA MET A 236 -35.39 -23.66 1.56
C MET A 236 -36.17 -24.68 2.40
N LEU A 237 -35.50 -25.69 2.96
CA LEU A 237 -36.13 -26.79 3.70
C LEU A 237 -36.39 -26.47 5.19
N MET A 238 -35.77 -25.42 5.73
CA MET A 238 -35.91 -25.05 7.14
C MET A 238 -37.22 -24.33 7.47
N VAL A 239 -37.71 -23.48 6.56
CA VAL A 239 -38.88 -22.61 6.79
C VAL A 239 -40.17 -23.33 6.39
N ARG A 240 -41.18 -23.31 7.27
CA ARG A 240 -42.49 -23.96 7.04
C ARG A 240 -43.62 -22.98 6.72
N GLY A 241 -44.67 -23.51 6.10
CA GLY A 241 -45.93 -22.79 5.86
C GLY A 241 -45.82 -21.74 4.75
N LYS A 242 -46.60 -20.67 4.86
CA LYS A 242 -46.74 -19.61 3.83
C LYS A 242 -45.46 -18.83 3.52
N LYS A 243 -44.40 -18.98 4.35
CA LYS A 243 -43.09 -18.37 4.13
C LYS A 243 -42.07 -19.31 3.47
N GLY A 244 -42.38 -20.61 3.34
CA GLY A 244 -41.54 -21.59 2.65
C GLY A 244 -41.88 -21.71 1.16
N LEU A 245 -41.52 -22.85 0.55
CA LEU A 245 -41.67 -23.12 -0.89
C LEU A 245 -43.12 -23.02 -1.40
N ILE A 246 -44.11 -23.40 -0.59
CA ILE A 246 -45.53 -23.38 -0.99
C ILE A 246 -46.10 -21.94 -1.00
N GLY A 247 -45.39 -20.96 -0.46
CA GLY A 247 -45.85 -19.56 -0.39
C GLY A 247 -44.83 -18.57 -0.92
N ARG A 248 -44.50 -17.54 -0.12
CA ARG A 248 -43.63 -16.43 -0.55
C ARG A 248 -42.26 -16.90 -1.05
N GLY A 249 -41.69 -17.94 -0.44
CA GLY A 249 -40.40 -18.49 -0.85
C GLY A 249 -40.41 -19.05 -2.27
N GLY A 250 -41.49 -19.74 -2.67
CA GLY A 250 -41.66 -20.24 -4.03
C GLY A 250 -41.76 -19.13 -5.08
N ILE A 251 -42.43 -18.02 -4.73
CA ILE A 251 -42.52 -16.84 -5.62
C ILE A 251 -41.12 -16.26 -5.87
N PHE A 252 -40.32 -16.06 -4.82
CA PHE A 252 -38.94 -15.56 -4.99
C PHE A 252 -38.04 -16.52 -5.75
N LEU A 253 -38.21 -17.83 -5.57
CA LEU A 253 -37.49 -18.83 -6.36
C LEU A 253 -37.84 -18.73 -7.86
N LEU A 254 -39.13 -18.65 -8.20
CA LEU A 254 -39.58 -18.50 -9.58
C LEU A 254 -39.11 -17.18 -10.20
N LEU A 255 -39.15 -16.07 -9.44
CA LEU A 255 -38.60 -14.79 -9.89
C LEU A 255 -37.09 -14.88 -10.16
N GLY A 256 -36.33 -15.56 -9.29
CA GLY A 256 -34.91 -15.80 -9.49
C GLY A 256 -34.60 -16.60 -10.75
N ILE A 257 -35.39 -17.64 -11.03
CA ILE A 257 -35.29 -18.44 -12.28
C ILE A 257 -35.72 -17.62 -13.50
N ALA A 258 -36.72 -16.74 -13.36
CA ALA A 258 -37.22 -15.94 -14.46
C ALA A 258 -36.17 -14.96 -15.01
N VAL A 259 -35.26 -14.42 -14.17
CA VAL A 259 -34.22 -13.47 -14.61
C VAL A 259 -33.36 -14.02 -15.77
N PRO A 260 -32.65 -15.16 -15.64
CA PRO A 260 -31.87 -15.71 -16.75
C PRO A 260 -32.73 -16.18 -17.93
N VAL A 261 -33.95 -16.68 -17.68
CA VAL A 261 -34.86 -17.12 -18.75
C VAL A 261 -35.32 -15.94 -19.60
N ILE A 262 -35.74 -14.85 -18.97
CA ILE A 262 -36.15 -13.61 -19.66
C ILE A 262 -34.98 -13.05 -20.45
N TYR A 263 -33.78 -13.02 -19.84
CA TYR A 263 -32.57 -12.58 -20.54
C TYR A 263 -32.34 -13.39 -21.82
N LEU A 264 -32.40 -14.73 -21.73
CA LEU A 264 -32.20 -15.62 -22.88
C LEU A 264 -33.23 -15.38 -24.00
N ILE A 265 -34.49 -15.11 -23.65
CA ILE A 265 -35.55 -14.78 -24.62
C ILE A 265 -35.26 -13.43 -25.30
N VAL A 266 -34.87 -12.41 -24.52
CA VAL A 266 -34.65 -11.04 -25.03
C VAL A 266 -33.36 -10.93 -25.83
N SER A 267 -32.31 -11.64 -25.44
CA SER A 267 -31.01 -11.59 -26.10
C SER A 267 -30.96 -12.36 -27.42
N GLY A 268 -32.03 -13.07 -27.78
CA GLY A 268 -32.01 -14.03 -28.88
C GLY A 268 -30.95 -15.10 -28.61
N GLY A 269 -30.97 -15.67 -27.39
CA GLY A 269 -30.06 -16.74 -26.98
C GLY A 269 -30.00 -17.86 -28.03
N PRO A 270 -28.93 -18.67 -28.01
CA PRO A 270 -28.50 -19.50 -29.13
C PRO A 270 -29.64 -20.23 -29.85
#